data_AF-A0A1C5LHA0-F1
#
_entry.id   AF-A0A1C5LHA0-F1
#
_cell.length_a   1.000
_cell.length_b   1.000
_cell.length_c   1.000
_cell.angle_alpha   90.00
_cell.angle_beta   90.00
_cell.angle_gamma   90.00
#
_symmetry.space_group_name_H-M   'P 1'
#
loop_
_entity.id
_entity.type
_entity.pdbx_description
1 polymer ?
#
loop_
_entity_poly.entity_id
_entity_poly.type
_entity_poly.pdbx_seq_one_letter_code
_entity_poly.pdbx_strand_id
1 'polypeptide(L)'
;MRNRDINIISMNCLDMKDKIFHFLENNLIGKELVTDAVVYTLANGKLEGIYNDQMIFSNLVRTANGFKFNMTTITHELIYNLDKKGVRTTIAKDYTGTSVFCYELAVRKSTNQLTGYMHCVSTTVQNQTMEAVVCGIFDVIFNGKELSWRENQLLYRDNPIEEDKYKPVAFDSKVRIYLNEGKVVYEYLPTLWDVNPRTLEKRLSKDDYPPYISKEV
;
A
#
# COMPACT_ATOMS: atom_id res chain seq x y z
N MET A 1 41.14 -21.50 11.93
CA MET A 1 40.19 -20.41 12.24
C MET A 1 38.83 -20.83 11.74
N ARG A 2 37.83 -20.89 12.62
CA ARG A 2 36.44 -21.19 12.27
C ARG A 2 35.82 -19.90 11.72
N ASN A 3 35.31 -19.91 10.49
CA ASN A 3 34.29 -18.96 10.10
C ASN A 3 32.93 -19.66 10.17
N ARG A 4 32.10 -19.13 11.06
CA ARG A 4 30.69 -19.45 11.22
C ARG A 4 29.96 -18.69 10.12
N ASP A 5 29.67 -19.34 9.01
CA ASP A 5 28.69 -18.82 8.08
C ASP A 5 27.33 -19.40 8.44
N ILE A 6 26.43 -18.45 8.65
CA ILE A 6 25.11 -18.56 9.23
C ILE A 6 24.24 -19.45 8.34
N ASN A 7 23.70 -20.52 8.91
CA ASN A 7 22.61 -21.30 8.33
C ASN A 7 21.38 -20.39 8.16
N ILE A 8 21.27 -19.69 7.03
CA ILE A 8 19.97 -19.29 6.50
C ILE A 8 19.35 -20.58 5.99
N ILE A 9 18.60 -21.26 6.85
CA ILE A 9 17.77 -22.40 6.47
C ILE A 9 16.86 -21.88 5.35
N SER A 10 17.09 -22.33 4.12
CA SER A 10 16.17 -22.09 3.01
C SER A 10 14.87 -22.81 3.35
N MET A 11 13.93 -22.09 3.96
CA MET A 11 12.59 -22.59 4.23
C MET A 11 11.93 -22.95 2.89
N ASN A 12 11.42 -24.17 2.78
CA ASN A 12 10.71 -24.59 1.57
C ASN A 12 9.49 -23.67 1.36
N CYS A 13 9.30 -23.11 0.16
CA CYS A 13 8.25 -22.08 -0.05
C CYS A 13 6.82 -22.62 0.12
N LEU A 14 6.61 -23.94 -0.04
CA LEU A 14 5.32 -24.56 0.23
C LEU A 14 4.90 -24.34 1.70
N ASP A 15 5.87 -24.46 2.62
CA ASP A 15 5.74 -24.16 4.05
C ASP A 15 5.65 -22.64 4.30
N MET A 16 6.34 -21.81 3.51
CA MET A 16 6.25 -20.35 3.62
C MET A 16 4.83 -19.81 3.32
N LYS A 17 4.20 -20.26 2.24
CA LYS A 17 2.82 -19.83 1.89
C LYS A 17 1.83 -20.16 3.01
N ASP A 18 1.92 -21.37 3.58
CA ASP A 18 1.01 -21.80 4.64
C ASP A 18 1.29 -21.07 5.96
N LYS A 19 2.57 -20.80 6.28
CA LYS A 19 2.97 -19.94 7.40
C LYS A 19 2.44 -18.51 7.26
N ILE A 20 2.55 -17.92 6.08
CA ILE A 20 2.00 -16.58 5.79
C ILE A 20 0.48 -16.60 5.95
N PHE A 21 -0.20 -17.60 5.39
CA PHE A 21 -1.64 -17.75 5.51
C PHE A 21 -2.06 -17.77 6.98
N HIS A 22 -1.44 -18.61 7.81
CA HIS A 22 -1.76 -18.68 9.23
C HIS A 22 -1.37 -17.42 10.00
N PHE A 23 -0.29 -16.74 9.61
CA PHE A 23 0.05 -15.45 10.19
C PHE A 23 -1.04 -14.41 9.91
N LEU A 24 -1.52 -14.30 8.68
CA LEU A 24 -2.61 -13.39 8.31
C LEU A 24 -3.91 -13.75 9.03
N GLU A 25 -4.29 -15.03 9.00
CA GLU A 25 -5.51 -15.56 9.63
C GLU A 25 -5.57 -15.25 11.13
N ASN A 26 -4.47 -15.48 11.86
CA ASN A 26 -4.45 -15.32 13.31
C ASN A 26 -4.24 -13.88 13.78
N ASN A 27 -3.63 -13.02 12.96
CA ASN A 27 -3.14 -11.72 13.43
C ASN A 27 -3.73 -10.51 12.68
N LEU A 28 -4.22 -10.67 11.45
CA LEU A 28 -4.65 -9.54 10.61
C LEU A 28 -6.13 -9.60 10.25
N ILE A 29 -6.63 -10.77 9.84
CA ILE A 29 -7.99 -10.90 9.32
C ILE A 29 -9.02 -10.60 10.41
N GLY A 30 -9.98 -9.74 10.10
CA GLY A 30 -11.04 -9.31 11.01
C GLY A 30 -10.61 -8.28 12.06
N LYS A 31 -9.35 -7.84 12.06
CA LYS A 31 -8.87 -6.76 12.92
C LYS A 31 -9.17 -5.40 12.27
N GLU A 32 -9.53 -4.45 13.11
CA GLU A 32 -9.63 -3.04 12.74
C GLU A 32 -8.29 -2.36 13.04
N LEU A 33 -7.71 -1.73 12.04
CA LEU A 33 -6.50 -0.93 12.17
C LEU A 33 -6.83 0.53 11.86
N VAL A 34 -6.17 1.46 12.55
CA VAL A 34 -6.37 2.91 12.35
C VAL A 34 -5.04 3.59 12.10
N THR A 35 -5.01 4.51 11.14
CA THR A 35 -3.90 5.43 10.93
C THR A 35 -4.21 6.77 11.57
N ASP A 36 -3.31 7.22 12.45
CA ASP A 36 -3.34 8.57 13.01
C ASP A 36 -3.26 9.61 11.89
N ALA A 37 -3.81 10.81 12.11
CA ALA A 37 -3.80 11.84 11.10
C ALA A 37 -2.38 12.21 10.64
N VAL A 38 -2.15 12.11 9.34
CA VAL A 38 -0.89 12.45 8.67
C VAL A 38 -1.09 13.68 7.80
N VAL A 39 -0.13 14.61 7.85
CA VAL A 39 -0.11 15.83 7.03
C VAL A 39 1.04 15.76 6.05
N TYR A 40 0.81 16.12 4.80
CA TYR A 40 1.83 16.17 3.75
C TYR A 40 1.57 17.31 2.77
N THR A 41 2.59 17.65 1.98
CA THR A 41 2.51 18.76 1.02
C THR A 41 2.67 18.24 -0.40
N LEU A 42 1.94 18.85 -1.34
CA LEU A 42 1.99 18.51 -2.76
C LEU A 42 2.27 19.78 -3.59
N ALA A 43 2.59 19.57 -4.87
CA ALA A 43 2.74 20.62 -5.87
C ALA A 43 3.78 21.69 -5.44
N ASN A 44 4.90 21.24 -4.88
CA ASN A 44 5.95 22.09 -4.29
C ASN A 44 5.42 23.04 -3.18
N GLY A 45 4.54 22.53 -2.31
CA GLY A 45 4.03 23.29 -1.16
C GLY A 45 2.88 24.25 -1.48
N LYS A 46 2.20 24.08 -2.62
CA LYS A 46 0.97 24.82 -2.95
C LYS A 46 -0.28 24.18 -2.34
N LEU A 47 -0.21 22.87 -2.07
CA LEU A 47 -1.31 22.07 -1.55
C LEU A 47 -0.87 21.36 -0.27
N GLU A 48 -1.81 21.18 0.66
CA GLU A 48 -1.60 20.38 1.86
C GLU A 48 -2.68 19.32 1.99
N GLY A 49 -2.27 18.07 2.14
CA GLY A 49 -3.15 16.94 2.39
C GLY A 49 -3.21 16.59 3.86
N ILE A 50 -4.40 16.23 4.34
CA ILE A 50 -4.62 15.62 5.65
C ILE A 50 -5.25 14.26 5.41
N TYR A 51 -4.61 13.21 5.88
CA TYR A 51 -5.03 11.83 5.67
C TYR A 51 -5.19 11.11 7.01
N ASN A 52 -6.26 10.36 7.18
CA ASN A 52 -6.34 9.24 8.12
C ASN A 52 -7.21 8.14 7.50
N ASP A 53 -7.08 6.92 8.01
CA ASP A 53 -7.94 5.83 7.60
C ASP A 53 -8.26 4.85 8.72
N GLN A 54 -9.29 4.05 8.45
CA GLN A 54 -9.51 2.77 9.10
C GLN A 54 -9.34 1.66 8.06
N MET A 55 -8.74 0.56 8.45
CA MET A 55 -8.45 -0.57 7.59
C MET A 55 -8.98 -1.87 8.19
N ILE A 56 -9.60 -2.69 7.36
CA ILE A 56 -10.05 -4.03 7.72
C ILE A 56 -9.61 -5.01 6.64
N PHE A 57 -8.97 -6.11 7.05
CA PHE A 57 -8.60 -7.19 6.16
C PHE A 57 -9.59 -8.35 6.30
N SER A 58 -10.06 -8.90 5.19
CA SER A 58 -11.15 -9.88 5.18
C SER A 58 -11.01 -10.89 4.04
N ASN A 59 -11.92 -11.87 4.00
CA ASN A 59 -12.05 -12.82 2.89
C ASN A 59 -10.76 -13.57 2.54
N LEU A 60 -9.98 -13.95 3.56
CA LEU A 60 -8.79 -14.77 3.35
C LEU A 60 -9.20 -16.16 2.87
N VAL A 61 -8.83 -16.51 1.63
CA VAL A 61 -9.20 -17.75 0.97
C VAL A 61 -7.97 -18.40 0.35
N ARG A 62 -7.82 -19.72 0.54
CA ARG A 62 -6.78 -20.52 -0.11
C ARG A 62 -7.13 -20.74 -1.57
N THR A 63 -6.12 -20.67 -2.44
CA THR A 63 -6.20 -21.15 -3.82
C THR A 63 -5.28 -22.36 -4.00
N ALA A 64 -5.37 -23.05 -5.13
CA ALA A 64 -4.56 -24.23 -5.40
C ALA A 64 -3.05 -23.98 -5.21
N ASN A 65 -2.56 -22.79 -5.56
CA ASN A 65 -1.13 -22.45 -5.54
C ASN A 65 -0.84 -21.22 -4.67
N GLY A 66 -1.77 -20.76 -3.85
CA GLY A 66 -1.70 -19.41 -3.28
C GLY A 66 -2.81 -19.10 -2.29
N PHE A 67 -3.10 -17.81 -2.17
CA PHE A 67 -4.20 -17.29 -1.36
C PHE A 67 -4.61 -15.90 -1.86
N LYS A 68 -5.80 -15.47 -1.46
CA LYS A 68 -6.30 -14.12 -1.69
C LYS A 68 -6.97 -13.58 -0.45
N PHE A 69 -6.99 -12.26 -0.30
CA PHE A 69 -7.70 -11.55 0.76
C PHE A 69 -8.05 -10.15 0.29
N ASN A 70 -9.02 -9.53 0.96
CA ASN A 70 -9.43 -8.16 0.69
C ASN A 70 -8.90 -7.23 1.77
N MET A 71 -8.58 -6.01 1.36
CA MET A 71 -8.34 -4.87 2.24
C MET A 71 -9.44 -3.85 1.98
N THR A 72 -10.19 -3.49 3.00
CA THR A 72 -11.17 -2.39 2.95
C THR A 72 -10.58 -1.22 3.70
N THR A 73 -10.56 -0.05 3.05
CA THR A 73 -10.15 1.21 3.67
C THR A 73 -11.36 2.13 3.79
N ILE A 74 -11.52 2.78 4.94
CA ILE A 74 -12.42 3.91 5.15
C ILE A 74 -11.51 5.11 5.33
N THR A 75 -11.33 5.87 4.25
CA THR A 75 -10.36 6.96 4.16
C THR A 75 -11.06 8.28 4.42
N HIS A 76 -10.42 9.15 5.21
CA HIS A 76 -10.71 10.58 5.26
C HIS A 76 -9.48 11.32 4.78
N GLU A 77 -9.55 11.83 3.55
CA GLU A 77 -8.45 12.56 2.94
C GLU A 77 -8.96 13.86 2.32
N LEU A 78 -8.45 14.99 2.80
CA LEU A 78 -8.78 16.31 2.30
C LEU A 78 -7.51 17.01 1.84
N ILE A 79 -7.53 17.53 0.61
CA ILE A 79 -6.47 18.34 0.03
C ILE A 79 -6.91 19.81 0.04
N TYR A 80 -6.11 20.67 0.65
CA TYR A 80 -6.38 22.11 0.76
C TYR A 80 -5.47 22.93 -0.15
N ASN A 81 -6.01 24.02 -0.70
CA ASN A 81 -5.22 25.09 -1.28
C ASN A 81 -4.52 25.89 -0.18
N LEU A 82 -3.25 26.23 -0.37
CA LEU A 82 -2.51 27.12 0.51
C LEU A 82 -2.39 28.53 -0.08
N ASP A 83 -2.54 29.55 0.76
CA ASP A 83 -2.25 30.93 0.37
C ASP A 83 -0.73 31.22 0.35
N LYS A 84 -0.34 32.46 0.03
CA LYS A 84 1.07 32.89 0.00
C LYS A 84 1.78 32.79 1.36
N LYS A 85 1.04 32.63 2.46
CA LYS A 85 1.57 32.47 3.83
C LYS A 85 1.55 31.01 4.28
N GLY A 86 1.14 30.07 3.43
CA GLY A 86 1.02 28.65 3.75
C GLY A 86 -0.23 28.33 4.58
N VAL A 87 -1.23 29.21 4.62
CA VAL A 87 -2.47 28.99 5.37
C VAL A 87 -3.50 28.30 4.48
N ARG A 88 -4.17 27.27 5.02
CA ARG A 88 -5.27 26.55 4.34
C ARG A 88 -6.40 27.52 3.99
N THR A 89 -6.92 27.41 2.77
CA THR A 89 -8.01 28.25 2.28
C THR A 89 -9.25 27.42 1.96
N THR A 90 -9.34 26.87 0.75
CA THR A 90 -10.45 26.03 0.30
C THR A 90 -10.02 24.58 0.15
N ILE A 91 -10.98 23.66 0.21
CA ILE A 91 -10.77 22.26 -0.14
C ILE A 91 -10.63 22.19 -1.66
N ALA A 92 -9.45 21.78 -2.13
CA ALA A 92 -9.17 21.54 -3.53
C ALA A 92 -9.71 20.17 -3.99
N LYS A 93 -9.58 19.15 -3.15
CA LYS A 93 -10.06 17.78 -3.40
C LYS A 93 -10.49 17.11 -2.09
N ASP A 94 -11.55 16.31 -2.19
CA ASP A 94 -12.04 15.45 -1.12
C ASP A 94 -11.99 14.01 -1.60
N TYR A 95 -11.08 13.23 -1.02
CA TYR A 95 -10.91 11.80 -1.29
C TYR A 95 -11.49 10.94 -0.18
N THR A 96 -12.41 11.49 0.62
CA THR A 96 -13.14 10.73 1.64
C THR A 96 -14.02 9.68 0.99
N GLY A 97 -13.94 8.45 1.49
CA GLY A 97 -14.75 7.35 0.99
C GLY A 97 -14.22 5.99 1.42
N THR A 98 -14.85 4.96 0.88
CA THR A 98 -14.52 3.57 1.17
C THR A 98 -13.99 2.92 -0.08
N SER A 99 -12.86 2.23 0.02
CA SER A 99 -12.27 1.47 -1.09
C SER A 99 -12.06 0.01 -0.68
N VAL A 100 -12.24 -0.90 -1.62
CA VAL A 100 -11.94 -2.33 -1.44
C VAL A 100 -10.88 -2.71 -2.45
N PHE A 101 -9.78 -3.28 -1.96
CA PHE A 101 -8.69 -3.81 -2.75
C PHE A 101 -8.60 -5.32 -2.56
N CYS A 102 -8.35 -6.07 -3.63
CA CYS A 102 -8.13 -7.50 -3.58
C CYS A 102 -6.65 -7.81 -3.82
N TYR A 103 -6.05 -8.52 -2.87
CA TYR A 103 -4.72 -9.07 -2.95
C TYR A 103 -4.80 -10.53 -3.41
N GLU A 104 -4.08 -10.87 -4.48
CA GLU A 104 -3.97 -12.25 -4.97
C GLU A 104 -2.50 -12.64 -5.12
N LEU A 105 -2.09 -13.68 -4.40
CA LEU A 105 -0.72 -14.15 -4.37
C LEU A 105 -0.65 -15.64 -4.71
N ALA A 106 0.37 -16.04 -5.47
CA ALA A 106 0.60 -17.43 -5.84
C ALA A 106 2.09 -17.77 -5.92
N VAL A 107 2.40 -19.02 -5.56
CA VAL A 107 3.75 -19.58 -5.65
C VAL A 107 4.07 -19.86 -7.13
N ARG A 108 5.23 -19.39 -7.58
CA ARG A 108 5.71 -19.59 -8.95
C ARG A 108 6.48 -20.90 -9.06
N LYS A 109 6.11 -21.75 -10.03
CA LYS A 109 6.78 -23.04 -10.26
C LYS A 109 8.26 -22.91 -10.63
N SER A 110 8.65 -21.82 -11.29
CA SER A 110 10.01 -21.60 -11.79
C SER A 110 11.00 -21.20 -10.70
N THR A 111 10.57 -20.37 -9.75
CA THR A 111 11.45 -19.79 -8.72
C THR A 111 11.09 -20.23 -7.30
N ASN A 112 9.94 -20.90 -7.14
CA ASN A 112 9.33 -21.20 -5.86
C ASN A 112 9.16 -19.94 -4.98
N GLN A 113 8.97 -18.77 -5.59
CA GLN A 113 8.69 -17.52 -4.87
C GLN A 113 7.20 -17.20 -4.88
N LEU A 114 6.73 -16.50 -3.86
CA LEU A 114 5.40 -15.91 -3.86
C LEU A 114 5.44 -14.57 -4.59
N THR A 115 4.58 -14.38 -5.58
CA THR A 115 4.35 -13.09 -6.25
C THR A 115 2.86 -12.97 -6.54
N GLY A 116 2.41 -11.77 -6.88
CA GLY A 116 0.99 -11.53 -6.99
C GLY A 116 0.65 -10.18 -7.58
N TYR A 117 -0.56 -9.74 -7.30
CA TYR A 117 -0.99 -8.39 -7.58
C TYR A 117 -2.05 -7.96 -6.56
N MET A 118 -2.18 -6.65 -6.40
CA MET A 118 -3.30 -5.99 -5.76
C MET A 118 -4.05 -5.18 -6.81
N HIS A 119 -5.37 -5.14 -6.75
CA HIS A 119 -6.17 -4.24 -7.58
C HIS A 119 -7.36 -3.67 -6.81
N CYS A 120 -7.81 -2.49 -7.22
CA CYS A 120 -9.05 -1.88 -6.73
C CYS A 120 -10.26 -2.65 -7.27
N VAL A 121 -11.12 -3.12 -6.38
CA VAL A 121 -12.37 -3.84 -6.68
C VAL A 121 -13.54 -2.86 -6.79
N SER A 122 -13.64 -1.93 -5.84
CA SER A 122 -14.73 -0.96 -5.78
C SER A 122 -14.34 0.19 -4.88
N THR A 123 -14.95 1.36 -5.09
CA THR A 123 -14.80 2.48 -4.16
C THR A 123 -15.94 3.49 -4.30
N THR A 124 -16.16 4.26 -3.24
CA THR A 124 -17.16 5.33 -3.17
C THR A 124 -16.56 6.73 -3.24
N VAL A 125 -15.22 6.84 -3.33
CA VAL A 125 -14.53 8.13 -3.40
C VAL A 125 -14.95 8.88 -4.66
N GLN A 126 -15.39 10.13 -4.49
CA GLN A 126 -15.80 10.96 -5.62
C GLN A 126 -14.59 11.54 -6.37
N ASN A 127 -14.69 11.65 -7.70
CA ASN A 127 -13.61 12.17 -8.56
C ASN A 127 -12.25 11.50 -8.30
N GLN A 128 -12.30 10.20 -7.97
CA GLN A 128 -11.13 9.47 -7.55
C GLN A 128 -10.12 9.28 -8.67
N THR A 129 -8.88 9.02 -8.26
CA THR A 129 -7.80 8.72 -9.18
C THR A 129 -7.32 7.27 -9.07
N MET A 130 -8.01 6.43 -8.29
CA MET A 130 -7.60 5.05 -8.00
C MET A 130 -8.35 3.97 -8.80
N GLU A 131 -9.21 4.35 -9.76
CA GLU A 131 -9.86 3.40 -10.67
C GLU A 131 -8.85 2.67 -11.54
N ALA A 132 -9.11 1.38 -11.77
CA ALA A 132 -8.29 0.52 -12.60
C ALA A 132 -6.80 0.47 -12.20
N VAL A 133 -6.47 0.83 -10.94
CA VAL A 133 -5.12 0.69 -10.41
C VAL A 133 -4.84 -0.78 -10.09
N VAL A 134 -3.70 -1.25 -10.58
CA VAL A 134 -3.15 -2.58 -10.30
C VAL A 134 -1.68 -2.42 -9.91
N CYS A 135 -1.30 -3.04 -8.79
CA CYS A 135 0.08 -3.09 -8.31
C CYS A 135 0.59 -4.53 -8.37
N GLY A 136 1.72 -4.76 -9.04
CA GLY A 136 2.40 -6.06 -9.03
C GLY A 136 3.12 -6.27 -7.71
N ILE A 137 2.94 -7.44 -7.09
CA ILE A 137 3.54 -7.82 -5.81
C ILE A 137 4.72 -8.76 -6.02
N PHE A 138 5.86 -8.43 -5.42
CA PHE A 138 7.09 -9.23 -5.49
C PHE A 138 7.93 -9.06 -4.22
N ASP A 139 9.05 -9.79 -4.13
CA ASP A 139 9.96 -9.74 -2.97
C ASP A 139 9.23 -10.03 -1.65
N VAL A 140 8.35 -11.05 -1.66
CA VAL A 140 7.57 -11.43 -0.48
C VAL A 140 8.46 -12.20 0.50
N ILE A 141 8.60 -11.66 1.71
CA ILE A 141 9.46 -12.19 2.76
C ILE A 141 8.64 -12.38 4.04
N PHE A 142 8.75 -13.56 4.65
CA PHE A 142 8.20 -13.83 5.97
C PHE A 142 9.27 -14.45 6.88
N ASN A 143 9.56 -13.81 8.00
CA ASN A 143 10.58 -14.26 8.95
C ASN A 143 10.01 -14.93 10.23
N GLY A 144 8.69 -15.18 10.26
CA GLY A 144 7.99 -15.73 11.42
C GLY A 144 7.37 -14.66 12.33
N LYS A 145 7.77 -13.39 12.22
CA LYS A 145 7.25 -12.26 13.01
C LYS A 145 6.75 -11.10 12.16
N GLU A 146 7.40 -10.88 11.02
CA GLU A 146 7.07 -9.86 10.05
C GLU A 146 6.88 -10.50 8.67
N LEU A 147 5.80 -10.12 8.01
CA LEU A 147 5.54 -10.30 6.59
C LEU A 147 5.81 -8.97 5.89
N SER A 148 6.54 -9.00 4.78
CA SER A 148 6.74 -7.81 3.95
C SER A 148 6.76 -8.17 2.47
N TRP A 149 6.44 -7.20 1.63
CA TRP A 149 6.57 -7.31 0.18
C TRP A 149 6.76 -5.93 -0.45
N ARG A 150 7.08 -5.93 -1.74
CA ARG A 150 7.11 -4.73 -2.57
C ARG A 150 5.95 -4.73 -3.54
N GLU A 151 5.44 -3.53 -3.82
CA GLU A 151 4.41 -3.30 -4.81
C GLU A 151 4.92 -2.32 -5.87
N ASN A 152 4.64 -2.61 -7.14
CA ASN A 152 4.89 -1.68 -8.23
C ASN A 152 3.58 -1.42 -8.97
N GLN A 153 3.09 -0.17 -8.96
CA GLN A 153 1.95 0.19 -9.80
C GLN A 153 2.32 0.03 -11.29
N LEU A 154 1.49 -0.72 -12.02
CA LEU A 154 1.77 -1.13 -13.40
C LEU A 154 1.61 0.01 -14.40
N LEU A 155 0.63 0.88 -14.17
CA LEU A 155 0.33 2.06 -15.01
C LEU A 155 0.50 3.34 -14.18
N TYR A 156 -0.21 4.40 -14.55
CA TYR A 156 -0.28 5.64 -13.80
C TYR A 156 -1.70 5.89 -13.29
N ARG A 157 -1.78 6.79 -12.31
CA ARG A 157 -2.99 7.46 -11.84
C ARG A 157 -2.78 8.95 -11.87
N ASP A 158 -3.85 9.70 -11.68
CA ASP A 158 -3.79 11.15 -11.60
C ASP A 158 -3.47 11.63 -10.18
N ASN A 159 -2.54 12.58 -10.06
CA ASN A 159 -2.23 13.29 -8.82
C ASN A 159 -2.61 14.75 -8.97
N PRO A 160 -3.32 15.35 -8.00
CA PRO A 160 -3.69 16.76 -8.09
C PRO A 160 -2.45 17.65 -8.03
N ILE A 161 -2.42 18.69 -8.87
CA ILE A 161 -1.39 19.74 -8.82
C ILE A 161 -1.99 21.12 -8.53
N GLU A 162 -3.21 21.37 -9.02
CA GLU A 162 -4.01 22.58 -8.80
C GLU A 162 -5.50 22.20 -8.96
N GLU A 163 -6.41 23.16 -8.77
CA GLU A 163 -7.83 22.98 -9.05
C GLU A 163 -8.02 22.45 -10.50
N ASP A 164 -8.68 21.30 -10.59
CA ASP A 164 -8.96 20.56 -11.83
C ASP A 164 -7.77 20.30 -12.77
N LYS A 165 -6.55 20.31 -12.22
CA LYS A 165 -5.34 19.92 -12.93
C LYS A 165 -4.67 18.74 -12.25
N TYR A 166 -4.24 17.82 -13.10
CA TYR A 166 -3.64 16.57 -12.69
C TYR A 166 -2.33 16.33 -13.41
N LYS A 167 -1.45 15.56 -12.77
CA LYS A 167 -0.29 14.96 -13.41
C LYS A 167 -0.33 13.43 -13.29
N PRO A 168 0.14 12.69 -14.31
CA PRO A 168 0.26 11.24 -14.24
C PRO A 168 1.39 10.84 -13.28
N VAL A 169 1.06 9.98 -12.31
CA VAL A 169 2.00 9.43 -11.33
C VAL A 169 1.81 7.94 -11.14
N ALA A 170 2.80 7.27 -10.58
CA ALA A 170 2.68 5.89 -10.12
C ALA A 170 3.26 5.77 -8.71
N PHE A 171 2.68 4.87 -7.91
CA PHE A 171 3.19 4.54 -6.59
C PHE A 171 3.83 3.17 -6.64
N ASP A 172 5.11 3.12 -6.29
CA ASP A 172 5.70 1.87 -5.81
C ASP A 172 5.65 1.91 -4.28
N SER A 173 5.72 0.75 -3.62
CA SER A 173 5.68 0.71 -2.16
C SER A 173 6.45 -0.47 -1.59
N LYS A 174 6.82 -0.34 -0.31
CA LYS A 174 7.10 -1.49 0.55
C LYS A 174 5.97 -1.59 1.57
N VAL A 175 5.36 -2.77 1.66
CA VAL A 175 4.38 -3.09 2.69
C VAL A 175 5.03 -3.96 3.76
N ARG A 176 4.69 -3.70 5.02
CA ARG A 176 5.11 -4.50 6.18
C ARG A 176 3.92 -4.76 7.09
N ILE A 177 3.84 -5.99 7.59
CA ILE A 177 2.83 -6.43 8.55
C ILE A 177 3.56 -7.18 9.65
N TYR A 178 3.45 -6.70 10.88
CA TYR A 178 4.13 -7.29 12.03
C TYR A 178 3.33 -7.05 13.31
N LEU A 179 3.74 -7.73 14.39
CA LEU A 179 3.17 -7.51 15.72
C LEU A 179 4.05 -6.55 16.52
N ASN A 180 3.44 -5.53 17.10
CA ASN A 180 4.03 -4.67 18.11
C ASN A 180 3.24 -4.82 19.42
N GLU A 181 3.89 -5.28 20.48
CA GLU A 181 3.24 -5.50 21.79
C GLU A 181 1.96 -6.38 21.72
N GLY A 182 1.96 -7.36 20.80
CA GLY A 182 0.83 -8.27 20.59
C GLY A 182 -0.28 -7.71 19.70
N LYS A 183 -0.17 -6.46 19.25
CA LYS A 183 -1.10 -5.80 18.32
C LYS A 183 -0.53 -5.75 16.91
N VAL A 184 -1.37 -5.95 15.90
CA VAL A 184 -0.91 -5.87 14.50
C VAL A 184 -0.65 -4.44 14.05
N VAL A 185 0.43 -4.26 13.29
CA VAL A 185 0.80 -3.02 12.62
C VAL A 185 0.91 -3.30 11.12
N TYR A 186 0.28 -2.47 10.32
CA TYR A 186 0.41 -2.41 8.87
C TYR A 186 1.15 -1.12 8.50
N GLU A 187 2.24 -1.23 7.75
CA GLU A 187 2.95 -0.07 7.20
C GLU A 187 2.92 -0.13 5.68
N TYR A 188 2.56 1.00 5.07
CA TYR A 188 2.72 1.26 3.66
C TYR A 188 3.73 2.39 3.47
N LEU A 189 4.84 2.08 2.82
CA LEU A 189 5.97 2.98 2.59
C LEU A 189 6.01 3.34 1.09
N PRO A 190 5.39 4.46 0.67
CA PRO A 190 5.31 4.82 -0.73
C PRO A 190 6.61 5.39 -1.28
N THR A 191 6.82 5.18 -2.58
CA THR A 191 7.70 5.97 -3.43
C THR A 191 6.88 6.51 -4.59
N LEU A 192 6.84 7.83 -4.74
CA LEU A 192 6.10 8.49 -5.82
C LEU A 192 6.97 8.67 -7.07
N TRP A 193 6.40 8.33 -8.22
CA TRP A 193 7.01 8.51 -9.54
C TRP A 193 6.15 9.44 -10.39
N ASP A 194 6.75 10.45 -11.01
CA ASP A 194 6.15 11.13 -12.16
C ASP A 194 6.26 10.21 -13.39
N VAL A 195 5.18 10.07 -14.17
CA VAL A 195 5.11 9.12 -15.30
C VAL A 195 4.93 9.87 -16.61
N ASN A 196 5.69 9.50 -17.65
CA ASN A 196 5.35 9.94 -19.01
C ASN A 196 4.20 9.07 -19.54
N PRO A 197 2.99 9.61 -19.79
CA PRO A 197 1.83 8.79 -20.16
C PRO A 197 1.93 8.19 -21.57
N ARG A 198 2.87 8.65 -22.40
CA ARG A 198 3.11 8.09 -23.75
C ARG A 198 4.11 6.93 -23.76
N THR A 199 5.12 6.98 -22.88
CA THR A 199 6.21 5.98 -22.85
C THR A 199 6.19 5.08 -21.61
N LEU A 200 5.42 5.46 -20.58
CA LEU A 200 5.38 4.86 -19.25
C LEU A 200 6.70 4.93 -18.47
N GLU A 201 7.65 5.74 -18.93
CA GLU A 201 8.88 6.00 -18.19
C GLU A 201 8.58 6.68 -16.85
N LYS A 202 9.13 6.11 -15.77
CA LYS A 202 9.05 6.64 -14.40
C LYS A 202 10.26 7.52 -14.10
N ARG A 203 10.02 8.66 -13.46
CA ARG A 203 11.04 9.53 -12.88
C ARG A 203 10.67 9.83 -11.43
N LEU A 204 11.65 9.79 -10.54
CA LEU A 204 11.37 10.02 -9.12
C LEU A 204 10.73 11.39 -8.95
N SER A 205 9.58 11.44 -8.28
CA SER A 205 8.87 12.69 -8.09
C SER A 205 9.58 13.57 -7.06
N LYS A 206 9.31 14.88 -7.13
CA LYS A 206 9.73 15.84 -6.11
C LYS A 206 8.73 15.95 -4.96
N ASP A 207 7.47 15.59 -5.22
CA ASP A 207 6.48 15.50 -4.17
C ASP A 207 6.77 14.21 -3.38
N ASP A 208 6.60 14.28 -2.08
CA ASP A 208 6.85 13.16 -1.19
C ASP A 208 5.58 12.81 -0.42
N TYR A 209 5.35 11.51 -0.28
CA TYR A 209 4.24 10.97 0.49
C TYR A 209 4.81 10.30 1.73
N PRO A 210 4.26 10.58 2.92
CA PRO A 210 4.75 9.99 4.15
C PRO A 210 4.42 8.50 4.20
N PRO A 211 5.13 7.75 5.07
CA PRO A 211 4.67 6.44 5.52
C PRO A 211 3.25 6.52 6.08
N TYR A 212 2.39 5.58 5.67
CA TYR A 212 1.11 5.36 6.32
C TYR A 212 1.24 4.16 7.24
N ILE A 213 0.98 4.37 8.53
CA ILE A 213 1.15 3.36 9.57
C ILE A 213 -0.20 3.18 10.25
N SER A 214 -0.76 1.99 10.15
CA SER A 214 -2.06 1.64 10.72
C SER A 214 -1.85 0.61 11.83
N LYS A 215 -2.47 0.83 12.98
CA LYS A 215 -2.28 0.00 14.19
C LYS A 215 -3.61 -0.56 14.66
N GLU A 216 -3.59 -1.79 15.16
CA GLU A 216 -4.77 -2.43 15.78
C GLU A 216 -5.28 -1.63 16.98
N VAL A 217 -6.57 -1.31 16.96
CA VAL A 217 -7.27 -0.59 18.05
C VAL A 217 -7.45 -1.43 19.30
#